data_AF-A0A835TD72-F1
#
_entry.id   AF-A0A835TD72-F1
#
_cell.length_a   1.000
_cell.length_b   1.000
_cell.length_c   1.000
_cell.angle_alpha   90.00
_cell.angle_beta   90.00
_cell.angle_gamma   90.00
#
_symmetry.space_group_name_H-M   'P 1'
#
loop_
_entity.id
_entity.type
_entity.pdbx_description
1 polymer ?
#
loop_
_entity_poly.entity_id
_entity_poly.type
_entity_poly.pdbx_seq_one_letter_code
_entity_poly.pdbx_strand_id
1 'polypeptide(L)'
;MLHSEEGVPFIGVVLDFEEAADESRPGETEVLTRVCWMYRVRDLKGAAKAALEEEPAVTRRAVLSEARAGGDKGTFQEVFLSNHANAVSAASIMHPIQVWCLPDERLEPLLLPAGAAGSGPPPGSAPAAGPAVSRAVLLPGFVSRRMYTVIKHKLLLLGKVPPAVAKKEFEPWVGQMVSELLRRTQAQLPAEMAAWVRRCEQRQARH
;
A
#
# COMPACT_ATOMS: atom_id res chain seq x y z
N MET A 1 7.25 0.19 22.30
CA MET A 1 6.11 -0.09 21.39
C MET A 1 5.63 1.26 20.85
N LEU A 2 5.82 1.55 19.57
CA LEU A 2 5.32 2.79 18.94
C LEU A 2 3.79 2.64 18.82
N HIS A 3 3.06 3.02 19.86
CA HIS A 3 1.62 3.12 19.79
C HIS A 3 1.28 4.38 18.99
N SER A 4 0.53 4.23 17.90
CA SER A 4 -0.31 5.36 17.45
C SER A 4 -1.29 5.63 18.60
N GLU A 5 -1.63 6.89 18.86
CA GLU A 5 -2.61 7.28 19.90
C GLU A 5 -4.00 6.60 19.73
N GLU A 6 -4.19 5.86 18.63
CA GLU A 6 -5.42 5.16 18.22
C GLU A 6 -5.23 3.64 18.05
N GLY A 7 -4.08 3.07 18.42
CA GLY A 7 -3.83 1.62 18.34
C GLY A 7 -3.75 1.04 16.92
N VAL A 8 -3.54 1.87 15.89
CA VAL A 8 -3.44 1.40 14.50
C VAL A 8 -1.97 1.16 14.15
N PRO A 9 -1.61 -0.01 13.57
CA PRO A 9 -0.21 -0.32 13.26
C PRO A 9 0.36 0.68 12.25
N PHE A 10 1.64 0.99 12.34
CA PHE A 10 2.35 1.77 11.32
C PHE A 10 2.66 0.90 10.10
N ILE A 11 2.77 1.54 8.93
CA ILE A 11 3.16 0.88 7.69
C ILE A 11 4.51 1.45 7.26
N GLY A 12 5.42 0.59 6.83
CA GLY A 12 6.73 1.02 6.38
C GLY A 12 7.39 0.03 5.45
N VAL A 13 8.36 0.52 4.70
CA VAL A 13 9.26 -0.27 3.86
C VAL A 13 10.53 -0.50 4.65
N VAL A 14 10.86 -1.77 4.90
CA VAL A 14 12.15 -2.16 5.48
C VAL A 14 13.24 -1.90 4.44
N LEU A 15 14.24 -1.11 4.82
CA LEU A 15 15.38 -0.76 3.96
C LEU A 15 16.55 -1.71 4.19
N ASP A 16 16.91 -1.93 5.46
CA ASP A 16 18.04 -2.72 5.89
C ASP A 16 17.88 -3.18 7.35
N PHE A 17 18.77 -4.07 7.76
CA PHE A 17 18.91 -4.58 9.13
C PHE A 17 20.34 -4.32 9.60
N GLU A 18 20.47 -3.94 10.86
CA GLU A 18 21.75 -3.64 11.51
C GLU A 18 21.77 -4.28 12.90
N GLU A 19 22.90 -4.87 13.28
CA GLU A 19 23.13 -5.34 14.64
C GLU A 19 23.73 -4.20 15.47
N ALA A 20 23.12 -3.91 16.61
CA ALA A 20 23.56 -2.88 17.55
C ALA A 20 23.69 -3.46 18.96
N ALA A 21 24.58 -2.88 19.78
CA ALA A 21 24.65 -3.25 21.18
C ALA A 21 23.37 -2.81 21.90
N ASP A 22 22.78 -3.68 22.72
CA ASP A 22 21.60 -3.33 23.50
C ASP A 22 22.01 -2.45 24.69
N GLU A 23 21.67 -1.16 24.63
CA GLU A 23 21.96 -0.19 25.69
C GLU A 23 21.30 -0.56 27.04
N SER A 24 20.21 -1.34 27.00
CA SER A 24 19.49 -1.79 28.19
C SER A 24 20.04 -3.08 28.78
N ARG A 25 20.77 -3.88 27.97
CA ARG A 25 21.34 -5.19 28.36
C ARG A 25 22.80 -5.29 27.89
N PRO A 26 23.76 -4.81 28.70
CA PRO A 26 25.17 -4.85 28.34
C PRO A 26 25.64 -6.27 28.00
N GLY A 27 26.20 -6.45 26.80
CA GLY A 27 26.67 -7.75 26.29
C GLY A 27 25.66 -8.48 25.40
N GLU A 28 24.43 -7.98 25.27
CA GLU A 28 23.46 -8.47 24.30
C GLU A 28 23.44 -7.60 23.04
N THR A 29 23.07 -8.21 21.92
CA THR A 29 22.93 -7.56 20.62
C THR A 29 21.44 -7.45 20.28
N GLU A 30 20.99 -6.27 19.89
CA GLU A 30 19.67 -6.04 19.30
C GLU A 30 19.78 -5.92 17.78
N VAL A 31 18.79 -6.46 17.06
CA VAL A 31 18.65 -6.22 15.62
C VAL A 31 17.75 -5.00 15.41
N LEU A 32 18.33 -3.92 14.94
CA LEU A 32 17.63 -2.74 14.47
C LEU A 32 17.31 -2.90 12.98
N THR A 33 16.23 -2.24 12.56
CA THR A 33 15.86 -2.15 11.16
C THR A 33 15.56 -0.71 10.80
N ARG A 34 16.12 -0.25 9.68
CA ARG A 34 15.78 1.06 9.15
C ARG A 34 14.52 0.95 8.31
N VAL A 35 13.49 1.67 8.72
CA VAL A 35 12.17 1.64 8.09
C VAL A 35 11.86 2.99 7.48
N CYS A 36 11.52 3.02 6.20
CA CYS A 36 10.92 4.16 5.54
C CYS A 36 9.40 4.14 5.73
N TRP A 37 8.84 5.18 6.37
CA TRP A 37 7.43 5.18 6.74
C TRP A 37 6.50 5.43 5.56
N MET A 38 5.31 4.84 5.63
CA MET A 38 4.18 5.14 4.77
C MET A 38 3.05 5.75 5.59
N TYR A 39 2.45 6.80 5.05
CA TYR A 39 1.42 7.59 5.70
C TYR A 39 0.05 7.20 5.16
N ARG A 40 -0.99 7.32 5.99
CA ARG A 40 -2.39 7.23 5.58
C ARG A 40 -2.93 8.63 5.30
N VAL A 41 -4.10 8.70 4.69
CA VAL A 41 -4.82 9.97 4.43
C VAL A 41 -4.93 10.84 5.69
N ARG A 42 -5.27 10.23 6.84
CA ARG A 42 -5.40 10.95 8.11
C ARG A 42 -4.09 11.53 8.65
N ASP A 43 -2.96 10.95 8.26
CA ASP A 43 -1.65 11.35 8.73
C ASP A 43 -1.07 12.52 7.90
N LEU A 44 -1.69 12.83 6.75
CA LEU A 44 -1.28 13.94 5.88
C LEU A 44 -1.67 15.30 6.48
N LYS A 45 -0.79 16.28 6.25
CA LYS A 45 -0.94 17.66 6.74
C LYS A 45 -0.71 18.66 5.62
N GLY A 46 -1.06 19.92 5.86
CA GLY A 46 -0.74 21.05 5.00
C GLY A 46 -1.21 20.86 3.55
N ALA A 47 -0.37 21.27 2.59
CA ALA A 47 -0.67 21.25 1.17
C ALA A 47 -1.00 19.83 0.64
N ALA A 48 -0.43 18.78 1.23
CA ALA A 48 -0.72 17.40 0.86
C ALA A 48 -2.17 17.01 1.16
N LYS A 49 -2.73 17.52 2.28
CA LYS A 49 -4.13 17.26 2.62
C LYS A 49 -5.08 18.02 1.69
N ALA A 50 -4.75 19.27 1.35
CA ALA A 50 -5.52 20.07 0.39
C ALA A 50 -5.52 19.44 -1.01
N ALA A 51 -4.38 18.90 -1.46
CA ALA A 51 -4.28 18.21 -2.76
C ALA A 51 -5.19 16.98 -2.88
N LEU A 52 -5.60 16.37 -1.76
CA LEU A 52 -6.56 15.25 -1.78
C LEU A 52 -8.01 15.69 -2.02
N GLU A 53 -8.32 16.98 -1.93
CA GLU A 53 -9.64 17.50 -2.30
C GLU A 53 -9.80 17.55 -3.83
N GLU A 54 -8.72 17.88 -4.53
CA GLU A 54 -8.65 17.89 -5.99
C GLU A 54 -8.53 16.47 -6.56
N GLU A 55 -7.66 15.67 -5.96
CA GLU A 55 -7.39 14.31 -6.42
C GLU A 55 -7.50 13.29 -5.27
N PRO A 56 -8.70 12.73 -5.04
CA PRO A 56 -8.97 11.91 -3.87
C PRO A 56 -8.17 10.62 -3.84
N ALA A 57 -7.93 10.17 -2.62
CA ALA A 57 -7.27 8.90 -2.33
C ALA A 57 -8.12 7.70 -2.77
N VAL A 58 -7.44 6.60 -3.10
CA VAL A 58 -8.08 5.34 -3.48
C VAL A 58 -8.75 4.64 -2.28
N THR A 59 -9.99 4.18 -2.47
CA THR A 59 -10.84 3.57 -1.40
C THR A 59 -11.54 2.24 -1.78
N ARG A 60 -11.41 1.71 -3.00
CA ARG A 60 -12.10 0.45 -3.47
C ARG A 60 -11.24 -0.83 -3.61
N ARG A 61 -11.44 -1.86 -2.77
CA ARG A 61 -10.62 -3.10 -2.76
C ARG A 61 -11.39 -4.33 -3.23
N ALA A 62 -10.65 -5.35 -3.69
CA ALA A 62 -11.17 -6.71 -3.76
C ALA A 62 -11.40 -7.29 -2.36
N VAL A 63 -12.58 -7.90 -2.17
CA VAL A 63 -12.93 -8.63 -0.97
C VAL A 63 -13.34 -10.05 -1.37
N LEU A 64 -12.65 -11.04 -0.84
CA LEU A 64 -13.18 -12.40 -0.78
C LEU A 64 -13.88 -12.55 0.57
N SER A 65 -15.11 -13.07 0.56
CA SER A 65 -15.94 -13.24 1.76
C SER A 65 -15.34 -14.18 2.81
N GLU A 66 -14.30 -14.95 2.46
CA GLU A 66 -13.57 -15.87 3.35
C GLU A 66 -12.27 -15.26 3.92
N ALA A 67 -12.00 -13.97 3.66
CA ALA A 67 -10.85 -13.29 4.26
C ALA A 67 -10.99 -13.35 5.79
N ARG A 68 -10.01 -13.99 6.45
CA ARG A 68 -9.98 -14.20 7.91
C ARG A 68 -10.24 -12.90 8.68
N ALA A 69 -10.86 -13.04 9.85
CA ALA A 69 -11.01 -11.97 10.82
C ALA A 69 -9.63 -11.32 11.10
N GLY A 70 -9.52 -10.02 10.80
CA GLY A 70 -8.25 -9.28 10.74
C GLY A 70 -8.05 -8.50 9.44
N GLY A 71 -8.85 -8.78 8.40
CA GLY A 71 -8.93 -7.93 7.21
C GLY A 71 -9.41 -6.52 7.56
N ASP A 72 -8.70 -5.51 7.03
CA ASP A 72 -9.00 -4.07 7.15
C ASP A 72 -10.52 -3.81 6.99
N LYS A 73 -11.14 -3.14 7.98
CA LYS A 73 -12.59 -2.94 8.06
C LYS A 73 -13.10 -1.77 7.20
N GLY A 74 -12.28 -1.24 6.30
CA GLY A 74 -12.79 -0.51 5.14
C GLY A 74 -12.76 1.01 5.25
N THR A 75 -11.59 1.58 5.53
CA THR A 75 -11.36 3.02 5.28
C THR A 75 -10.08 3.37 4.53
N PHE A 76 -9.15 2.43 4.27
CA PHE A 76 -7.89 2.81 3.63
C PHE A 76 -7.48 1.88 2.49
N GLN A 77 -6.84 2.47 1.48
CA GLN A 77 -6.35 1.74 0.32
C GLN A 77 -5.23 2.45 -0.40
N GLU A 78 -5.23 3.78 -0.42
CA GLU A 78 -4.02 4.51 -0.73
C GLU A 78 -3.19 4.76 0.53
N VAL A 79 -1.91 4.41 0.45
CA VAL A 79 -0.87 4.79 1.38
C VAL A 79 0.18 5.62 0.65
N PHE A 80 0.79 6.56 1.35
CA PHE A 80 1.69 7.54 0.79
C PHE A 80 3.10 7.21 1.27
N LEU A 81 3.96 6.74 0.36
CA LEU A 81 5.38 6.53 0.67
C LEU A 81 5.99 7.86 1.13
N SER A 82 6.97 7.86 2.04
CA SER A 82 7.60 9.12 2.47
C SER A 82 9.09 9.15 2.22
N ASN A 83 9.71 10.31 2.44
CA ASN A 83 11.16 10.46 2.52
C ASN A 83 11.67 10.40 3.98
N HIS A 84 10.89 9.80 4.89
CA HIS A 84 11.20 9.73 6.31
C HIS A 84 11.53 8.31 6.71
N ALA A 85 12.75 8.11 7.23
CA ALA A 85 13.22 6.82 7.71
C ALA A 85 13.77 6.94 9.13
N ASN A 86 13.53 5.90 9.95
CA ASN A 86 14.11 5.76 11.29
C ASN A 86 14.54 4.32 11.54
N ALA A 87 15.45 4.13 12.49
CA ALA A 87 15.71 2.82 13.06
C ALA A 87 14.61 2.47 14.07
N VAL A 88 14.12 1.23 14.00
CA VAL A 88 13.22 0.62 14.99
C VAL A 88 13.72 -0.78 15.32
N SER A 89 13.29 -1.32 16.46
CA SER A 89 13.55 -2.73 16.79
C SER A 89 12.93 -3.65 15.73
N ALA A 90 13.68 -4.62 15.21
CA ALA A 90 13.15 -5.61 14.27
C ALA A 90 12.03 -6.46 14.91
N ALA A 91 12.05 -6.63 16.24
CA ALA A 91 11.01 -7.31 17.00
C ALA A 91 9.64 -6.59 16.95
N SER A 92 9.60 -5.32 16.51
CA SER A 92 8.35 -4.57 16.32
C SER A 92 7.61 -4.88 15.02
N ILE A 93 8.22 -5.64 14.09
CA ILE A 93 7.60 -6.02 12.82
C ILE A 93 6.53 -7.08 13.08
N MET A 94 5.28 -6.77 12.74
CA MET A 94 4.15 -7.68 12.96
C MET A 94 4.02 -8.75 11.86
N HIS A 95 3.86 -8.32 10.60
CA HIS A 95 3.73 -9.20 9.44
C HIS A 95 3.95 -8.40 8.15
N PRO A 96 4.35 -9.04 7.04
CA PRO A 96 4.39 -8.38 5.74
C PRO A 96 2.97 -8.03 5.25
N ILE A 97 2.88 -6.99 4.44
CA ILE A 97 1.67 -6.57 3.73
C ILE A 97 1.98 -6.34 2.26
N GLN A 98 0.96 -6.44 1.40
CA GLN A 98 1.10 -6.12 -0.01
C GLN A 98 0.82 -4.63 -0.25
N VAL A 99 1.74 -3.95 -0.95
CA VAL A 99 1.58 -2.58 -1.43
C VAL A 99 1.96 -2.52 -2.90
N TRP A 100 1.03 -2.07 -3.75
CA TRP A 100 1.23 -1.89 -5.17
C TRP A 100 1.72 -0.46 -5.46
N CYS A 101 2.96 -0.32 -5.91
CA CYS A 101 3.52 0.98 -6.27
C CYS A 101 3.30 1.27 -7.76
N LEU A 102 2.61 2.36 -8.07
CA LEU A 102 2.36 2.79 -9.45
C LEU A 102 3.05 4.13 -9.73
N PRO A 103 3.55 4.34 -10.97
CA PRO A 103 4.32 5.54 -11.29
C PRO A 103 3.45 6.80 -11.43
N ASP A 104 2.16 6.62 -11.69
CA ASP A 104 1.20 7.68 -11.96
C ASP A 104 -0.16 7.34 -11.33
N GLU A 105 -1.17 8.14 -11.67
CA GLU A 105 -2.49 8.04 -11.06
C GLU A 105 -3.34 6.87 -11.58
N ARG A 106 -2.94 6.24 -12.68
CA ARG A 106 -3.71 5.19 -13.33
C ARG A 106 -3.77 3.96 -12.45
N LEU A 107 -4.96 3.38 -12.33
CA LEU A 107 -5.22 2.15 -11.56
C LEU A 107 -5.38 0.93 -12.46
N GLU A 108 -5.46 1.12 -13.77
CA GLU A 108 -5.64 0.14 -14.82
C GLU A 108 -4.78 -1.12 -14.64
N PRO A 109 -3.49 -1.02 -14.26
CA PRO A 109 -2.68 -2.22 -14.03
C PRO A 109 -3.21 -3.11 -12.89
N LEU A 110 -3.89 -2.52 -11.91
CA LEU A 110 -4.43 -3.21 -10.74
C LEU A 110 -5.92 -3.54 -10.86
N LEU A 111 -6.59 -3.13 -11.95
CA LEU A 111 -8.00 -3.41 -12.14
C LEU A 111 -8.20 -4.88 -12.48
N LEU A 112 -9.01 -5.55 -11.67
CA LEU A 112 -9.43 -6.92 -11.95
C LEU A 112 -10.42 -6.95 -13.13
N PRO A 113 -10.37 -8.00 -13.97
CA PRO A 113 -11.34 -8.17 -15.04
C PRO A 113 -12.77 -8.32 -14.50
N ALA A 114 -13.73 -7.83 -15.28
CA ALA A 114 -15.16 -7.92 -14.97
C ALA A 114 -15.57 -9.39 -14.70
N GLY A 115 -16.15 -9.65 -13.52
CA GLY A 115 -16.56 -10.99 -13.09
C GLY A 115 -15.72 -11.60 -11.96
N ALA A 116 -14.44 -11.21 -11.81
CA ALA A 116 -13.59 -11.66 -10.70
C ALA A 116 -13.95 -10.98 -9.36
N ALA A 117 -14.71 -9.89 -9.40
CA ALA A 117 -15.06 -9.06 -8.24
C ALA A 117 -16.12 -9.67 -7.30
N GLY A 118 -16.65 -10.88 -7.58
CA GLY A 118 -17.72 -11.48 -6.78
C GLY A 118 -18.99 -10.62 -6.72
N SER A 119 -19.15 -9.65 -7.62
CA SER A 119 -20.33 -8.78 -7.72
C SER A 119 -21.48 -9.47 -8.45
N GLY A 120 -21.75 -10.72 -8.09
CA GLY A 120 -23.06 -11.32 -8.32
C GLY A 120 -23.98 -10.87 -7.18
N PRO A 121 -25.26 -10.56 -7.46
CA PRO A 121 -26.21 -10.29 -6.39
C PRO A 121 -26.22 -11.47 -5.39
N PRO A 122 -26.42 -11.24 -4.08
CA PRO A 122 -26.55 -12.33 -3.12
C PRO A 122 -27.63 -13.33 -3.57
N PRO A 123 -27.50 -14.63 -3.26
CA PRO A 123 -28.52 -15.62 -3.58
C PRO A 123 -29.84 -15.18 -2.95
N GLY A 124 -30.88 -14.98 -3.78
CA GLY A 124 -32.20 -14.47 -3.37
C GLY A 124 -32.50 -13.02 -3.75
N SER A 125 -31.53 -12.26 -4.31
CA SER A 125 -31.83 -10.95 -4.90
C SER A 125 -32.42 -11.14 -6.30
N ALA A 126 -33.58 -10.55 -6.56
CA ALA A 126 -34.12 -10.47 -7.91
C ALA A 126 -33.08 -9.84 -8.87
N PRO A 127 -32.96 -10.31 -10.12
CA PRO A 127 -32.08 -9.69 -11.10
C PRO A 127 -32.53 -8.25 -11.30
N ALA A 128 -31.73 -7.29 -10.84
CA ALA A 128 -31.93 -5.89 -11.18
C ALA A 128 -31.79 -5.77 -12.69
N ALA A 129 -32.90 -5.43 -13.37
CA ALA A 129 -32.95 -5.19 -14.80
C ALA A 129 -32.15 -3.93 -15.14
N GLY A 130 -30.85 -4.10 -15.31
CA GLY A 130 -29.92 -3.09 -15.78
C GLY A 130 -28.62 -3.78 -16.18
N PRO A 131 -27.87 -3.26 -17.16
CA PRO A 131 -26.57 -3.82 -17.50
C PRO A 131 -25.74 -3.86 -16.22
N ALA A 132 -25.20 -5.04 -15.88
CA ALA A 132 -24.32 -5.21 -14.73
C ALA A 132 -23.11 -4.29 -14.95
N VAL A 133 -23.15 -3.09 -14.37
CA VAL A 133 -22.01 -2.17 -14.39
C VAL A 133 -20.95 -2.86 -13.58
N SER A 134 -20.03 -3.53 -14.26
CA SER A 134 -18.86 -4.13 -13.63
C SER A 134 -18.08 -2.99 -12.99
N ARG A 135 -18.29 -2.78 -11.68
CA ARG A 135 -17.51 -1.82 -10.92
C ARG A 135 -16.10 -2.38 -10.88
N ALA A 136 -15.14 -1.67 -11.47
CA ALA A 136 -13.75 -2.07 -11.43
C ALA A 136 -13.29 -2.19 -9.97
N VAL A 137 -12.62 -3.29 -9.66
CA VAL A 137 -12.15 -3.65 -8.32
C VAL A 137 -10.64 -3.78 -8.37
N LEU A 138 -9.94 -3.29 -7.34
CA LEU A 138 -8.49 -3.41 -7.25
C LEU A 138 -8.06 -4.77 -6.74
N LEU A 139 -6.93 -5.26 -7.25
CA LEU A 139 -6.18 -6.36 -6.65
C LEU A 139 -5.98 -6.12 -5.13
N PRO A 140 -6.07 -7.16 -4.27
CA PRO A 140 -5.93 -6.98 -2.83
C PRO A 140 -4.59 -6.37 -2.42
N GLY A 141 -4.62 -5.61 -1.33
CA GLY A 141 -3.47 -4.89 -0.79
C GLY A 141 -3.71 -3.39 -0.74
N PHE A 142 -2.66 -2.65 -0.40
CA PHE A 142 -2.64 -1.19 -0.51
C PHE A 142 -2.10 -0.78 -1.88
N VAL A 143 -2.33 0.48 -2.23
CA VAL A 143 -1.79 1.14 -3.41
C VAL A 143 -0.96 2.33 -2.94
N SER A 144 0.16 2.59 -3.59
CA SER A 144 0.91 3.83 -3.43
C SER A 144 1.24 4.42 -4.79
N ARG A 145 0.68 5.59 -5.09
CA ARG A 145 0.95 6.33 -6.34
C ARG A 145 1.75 7.60 -6.11
N ARG A 146 1.83 8.04 -4.85
CA ARG A 146 2.39 9.32 -4.44
C ARG A 146 3.35 9.15 -3.27
N MET A 147 4.42 9.92 -3.32
CA MET A 147 5.34 10.18 -2.23
C MET A 147 4.95 11.46 -1.49
N TYR A 148 4.87 11.37 -0.17
CA TYR A 148 4.66 12.47 0.76
C TYR A 148 5.98 13.00 1.32
N THR A 149 6.23 14.30 1.18
CA THR A 149 7.41 14.94 1.75
C THR A 149 7.11 15.44 3.16
N VAL A 150 7.81 14.93 4.18
CA VAL A 150 7.46 15.27 5.57
C VAL A 150 7.75 16.73 5.96
N ILE A 151 8.74 17.38 5.34
CA ILE A 151 9.10 18.78 5.63
C ILE A 151 8.19 19.76 4.89
N LYS A 152 8.04 19.59 3.58
CA LYS A 152 7.26 20.53 2.73
C LYS A 152 5.77 20.21 2.69
N HIS A 153 5.36 19.07 3.27
CA HIS A 153 4.00 18.57 3.22
C HIS A 153 3.39 18.55 1.80
N LYS A 154 4.13 18.05 0.82
CA LYS A 154 3.70 17.93 -0.58
C LYS A 154 3.55 16.48 -0.99
N LEU A 155 2.69 16.25 -1.99
CA LEU A 155 2.58 14.97 -2.69
C LEU A 155 3.29 15.07 -4.04
N LEU A 156 4.04 14.04 -4.39
CA LEU A 156 4.70 13.89 -5.68
C LEU A 156 4.40 12.50 -6.24
N LEU A 157 4.02 12.40 -7.51
CA LEU A 157 3.85 11.08 -8.15
C LEU A 157 5.15 10.26 -8.07
N LEU A 158 5.05 8.96 -7.81
CA LEU A 158 6.23 8.11 -7.66
C LEU A 158 7.13 8.11 -8.91
N GLY A 159 6.54 8.15 -10.11
CA GLY A 159 7.27 8.27 -11.37
C GLY A 159 8.01 9.60 -11.56
N LYS A 160 7.73 10.61 -10.71
CA LYS A 160 8.43 11.91 -10.70
C LYS A 160 9.49 12.02 -9.62
N VAL A 161 9.67 10.99 -8.78
CA VAL A 161 10.69 10.99 -7.72
C VAL A 161 12.12 10.97 -8.27
N PRO A 162 12.50 10.13 -9.26
CA PRO A 162 13.89 10.14 -9.77
C PRO A 162 14.33 11.51 -10.34
N PRO A 163 13.48 12.24 -11.10
CA PRO A 163 13.75 13.63 -11.45
C PRO A 163 13.95 14.57 -10.26
N ALA A 164 13.19 14.41 -9.17
CA ALA A 164 13.34 15.24 -7.97
C ALA A 164 14.66 14.94 -7.22
N VAL A 165 15.11 13.69 -7.23
CA VAL A 165 16.44 13.29 -6.70
C VAL A 165 17.56 13.96 -7.50
N ALA A 166 17.46 13.97 -8.84
CA ALA A 166 18.43 14.66 -9.70
C ALA A 166 18.51 16.17 -9.41
N LYS A 167 17.39 16.77 -8.98
CA LYS A 167 17.30 18.17 -8.53
C LYS A 167 17.72 18.38 -7.06
N LYS A 168 18.25 17.36 -6.39
CA LYS A 168 18.67 17.38 -4.98
C LYS A 168 17.54 17.71 -4.00
N GLU A 169 16.28 17.40 -4.37
CA GLU A 169 15.15 17.58 -3.46
C GLU A 169 15.00 16.42 -2.47
N PHE A 170 15.59 15.27 -2.80
CA PHE A 170 15.61 14.07 -1.97
C PHE A 170 17.02 13.47 -1.92
N GLU A 171 17.26 12.69 -0.86
CA GLU A 171 18.46 11.87 -0.75
C GLU A 171 18.49 10.76 -1.83
N PRO A 172 19.67 10.34 -2.29
CA PRO A 172 19.80 9.34 -3.36
C PRO A 172 19.08 8.01 -3.09
N TRP A 173 19.07 7.54 -1.83
CA TRP A 173 18.44 6.28 -1.46
C TRP A 173 16.92 6.28 -1.73
N VAL A 174 16.28 7.46 -1.67
CA VAL A 174 14.85 7.60 -1.94
C VAL A 174 14.54 7.22 -3.38
N GLY A 175 15.35 7.70 -4.32
CA GLY A 175 15.21 7.38 -5.75
C GLY A 175 15.43 5.90 -6.04
N GLN A 176 16.43 5.29 -5.39
CA GLN A 176 16.72 3.86 -5.52
C GLN A 176 15.58 3.01 -4.98
N MET A 177 15.08 3.33 -3.79
CA MET A 177 13.93 2.66 -3.17
C MET A 177 12.70 2.74 -4.07
N VAL A 178 12.32 3.94 -4.53
CA VAL A 178 11.14 4.12 -5.39
C VAL A 178 11.28 3.35 -6.70
N SER A 179 12.45 3.42 -7.33
CA SER A 179 12.70 2.69 -8.59
C SER A 179 12.59 1.19 -8.39
N GLU A 180 13.10 0.65 -7.29
CA GLU A 180 13.02 -0.77 -6.96
C GLU A 180 11.58 -1.21 -6.66
N LEU A 181 10.82 -0.42 -5.91
CA LEU A 181 9.41 -0.73 -5.59
C LEU A 181 8.53 -0.74 -6.85
N LEU A 182 8.72 0.23 -7.75
CA LEU A 182 8.03 0.28 -9.04
C LEU A 182 8.39 -0.94 -9.90
N ARG A 183 9.69 -1.28 -9.99
CA ARG A 183 10.17 -2.44 -10.74
C ARG A 183 9.60 -3.75 -10.19
N ARG A 184 9.57 -3.93 -8.86
CA ARG A 184 8.98 -5.12 -8.21
C ARG A 184 7.49 -5.22 -8.49
N THR A 185 6.76 -4.12 -8.38
CA THR A 185 5.33 -4.08 -8.70
C THR A 185 5.11 -4.53 -10.15
N GLN A 186 5.85 -3.96 -11.10
CA GLN A 186 5.73 -4.32 -12.52
C GLN A 186 6.05 -5.81 -12.78
N ALA A 187 7.04 -6.37 -12.09
CA ALA A 187 7.44 -7.76 -12.26
C ALA A 187 6.44 -8.77 -11.65
N GLN A 188 5.85 -8.44 -10.49
CA GLN A 188 4.98 -9.35 -9.74
C GLN A 188 3.53 -9.31 -10.20
N LEU A 189 3.09 -8.16 -10.71
CA LEU A 189 1.69 -7.89 -11.02
C LEU A 189 1.03 -8.93 -11.95
N PRO A 190 1.66 -9.40 -13.06
CA PRO A 190 1.02 -10.39 -13.93
C PRO A 190 0.72 -11.71 -13.22
N ALA A 191 1.67 -12.19 -12.39
CA ALA A 191 1.53 -13.44 -11.67
C ALA A 191 0.46 -13.36 -10.58
N GLU A 192 0.42 -12.26 -9.84
CA GLU A 192 -0.55 -12.01 -8.77
C GLU A 192 -1.97 -11.80 -9.31
N MET A 193 -2.10 -11.08 -10.43
CA MET A 193 -3.35 -10.93 -11.16
C MET A 193 -3.88 -12.29 -11.61
N ALA A 194 -3.05 -13.12 -12.26
CA ALA A 194 -3.44 -14.45 -12.69
C ALA A 194 -3.82 -15.37 -11.52
N ALA A 195 -3.05 -15.33 -10.42
CA ALA A 195 -3.36 -16.09 -9.21
C ALA A 195 -4.67 -15.66 -8.56
N TRP A 196 -5.01 -14.37 -8.61
CA TRP A 196 -6.28 -13.87 -8.11
C TRP A 196 -7.45 -14.30 -8.99
N VAL A 197 -7.35 -14.14 -10.31
CA VAL A 197 -8.38 -14.58 -11.27
C VAL A 197 -8.71 -16.06 -11.07
N ARG A 198 -7.68 -16.93 -10.97
CA ARG A 198 -7.88 -18.36 -10.69
C ARG A 198 -8.62 -18.61 -9.37
N ARG A 199 -8.30 -17.86 -8.31
CA ARG A 199 -9.01 -17.98 -7.01
C ARG A 199 -10.48 -17.60 -7.14
N CYS A 200 -10.80 -16.58 -7.91
CA CYS A 200 -12.18 -16.16 -8.16
C CYS A 200 -12.95 -17.21 -8.96
N GLU A 201 -12.36 -17.76 -10.01
CA GLU A 201 -12.96 -18.83 -10.83
C GLU A 201 -13.24 -20.09 -9.99
N GLN A 202 -12.27 -20.53 -9.18
CA GLN A 202 -12.45 -21.68 -8.27
C GLN A 202 -13.59 -21.47 -7.28
N ARG A 203 -13.79 -20.24 -6.79
CA ARG A 203 -14.92 -19.92 -5.92
C ARG A 203 -16.25 -19.99 -6.67
N GLN A 204 -16.31 -19.45 -7.88
CA GLN A 204 -17.53 -19.52 -8.70
C GLN A 204 -17.92 -20.96 -9.00
N ALA A 205 -16.95 -21.85 -9.26
CA ALA A 205 -17.22 -23.26 -9.52
C ALA A 205 -17.76 -24.05 -8.30
N ARG A 206 -17.65 -23.51 -7.08
CA ARG A 206 -18.16 -24.13 -5.84
C ARG A 206 -19.59 -23.72 -5.49
N HIS A 207 -20.16 -22.74 -6.20
CA HIS A 207 -21.49 -22.18 -5.96
C HIS A 207 -22.38 -22.41 -7.19
#